data_AF-A0A0S7ERS6-F1
#
_entry.id   AF-A0A0S7ERS6-F1
#
_cell.length_a   1.000
_cell.length_b   1.000
_cell.length_c   1.000
_cell.angle_alpha   90.00
_cell.angle_beta   90.00
_cell.angle_gamma   90.00
#
_symmetry.space_group_name_H-M   'P 1'
#
loop_
_entity.id
_entity.type
_entity.pdbx_description
1 polymer ?
#
loop_
_entity_poly.entity_id
_entity_poly.type
_entity_poly.pdbx_seq_one_letter_code
_entity_poly.pdbx_strand_id
1 'polypeptide(L)'
;RGCHAHPCPAADTADFLSLCPSGRGYVTAGSVAFSYSDVDECKRFHPEVCKNGVCVNNIPGYRCYCSSGFVYNSALLECIDYDECEEESCVDGVCVNTEGSFYCSCPPPLVLDDTQRACVNASHLTMDENLSVCWQHVSADLLCQSPLLGAQVT
;
A
#
# COMPACT_ATOMS: atom_id res chain seq x y z
N ARG A 1 -27.47 22.64 -14.12
CA ARG A 1 -26.91 23.67 -13.21
C ARG A 1 -25.88 22.93 -12.36
N GLY A 2 -24.59 23.20 -12.59
CA GLY A 2 -23.50 22.46 -11.91
C GLY A 2 -23.22 23.05 -10.54
N CYS A 3 -22.95 22.18 -9.56
CA CYS A 3 -22.38 22.61 -8.28
C CYS A 3 -20.91 22.97 -8.53
N HIS A 4 -20.54 24.23 -8.36
CA HIS A 4 -19.13 24.63 -8.35
C HIS A 4 -18.52 24.32 -6.99
N ALA A 5 -17.35 23.68 -7.00
CA ALA A 5 -16.55 23.51 -5.81
C ALA A 5 -15.96 24.87 -5.41
N HIS A 6 -16.30 25.34 -4.21
CA HIS A 6 -15.65 26.48 -3.58
C HIS A 6 -14.65 25.97 -2.52
N PRO A 7 -13.52 26.66 -2.32
CA PRO A 7 -12.61 26.31 -1.24
C PRO A 7 -13.31 26.45 0.11
N CYS A 8 -13.03 25.54 1.03
CA CYS A 8 -13.53 25.63 2.41
C CYS A 8 -13.02 26.93 3.05
N PRO A 9 -13.84 27.64 3.86
CA PRO A 9 -13.38 28.80 4.61
C PRO A 9 -12.21 28.44 5.52
N ALA A 10 -11.24 29.35 5.66
CA ALA A 10 -10.12 29.16 6.57
C ALA A 10 -10.62 29.05 8.01
N ALA A 11 -9.90 28.27 8.84
CA ALA A 11 -10.18 28.18 10.27
C ALA A 11 -10.24 29.58 10.90
N ASP A 12 -11.10 29.74 11.92
CA ASP A 12 -11.30 30.97 12.69
C ASP A 12 -11.93 32.16 11.92
N THR A 13 -12.31 31.98 10.66
CA THR A 13 -13.11 32.98 9.92
C THR A 13 -14.56 32.98 10.38
N ALA A 14 -15.26 34.12 10.22
CA ALA A 14 -16.69 34.20 10.51
C ALA A 14 -17.51 33.20 9.67
N ASP A 15 -17.12 33.01 8.41
CA ASP A 15 -17.74 32.02 7.51
C ASP A 15 -17.52 30.60 8.04
N PHE A 16 -16.31 30.27 8.50
CA PHE A 16 -16.04 28.99 9.15
C PHE A 16 -16.88 28.80 10.41
N LEU A 17 -16.92 29.79 11.31
CA LEU A 17 -17.71 29.73 12.55
C LEU A 17 -19.21 29.64 12.29
N SER A 18 -19.69 30.18 11.17
CA SER A 18 -21.09 30.07 10.76
C SER A 18 -21.45 28.65 10.32
N LEU A 19 -20.52 27.93 9.67
CA LEU A 19 -20.71 26.57 9.19
C LEU A 19 -20.38 25.52 10.27
N CYS A 20 -19.39 25.81 11.10
CA CYS A 20 -18.85 24.95 12.14
C CYS A 20 -18.80 25.70 13.48
N PRO A 21 -19.96 26.00 14.10
CA PRO A 21 -20.04 26.78 15.33
C PRO A 21 -19.35 26.10 16.52
N SER A 22 -19.24 24.77 16.48
CA SER A 22 -18.60 23.93 17.49
C SER A 22 -17.10 23.72 17.23
N GLY A 23 -16.57 24.28 16.15
CA GLY A 23 -15.21 23.99 15.67
C GLY A 23 -15.12 22.71 14.83
N ARG A 24 -13.91 22.43 14.33
CA ARG A 24 -13.62 21.26 13.51
C ARG A 24 -13.70 19.97 14.37
N GLY A 25 -14.34 18.93 13.84
CA GLY A 25 -14.45 17.62 14.51
C GLY A 25 -15.56 17.55 15.55
N TYR A 26 -16.40 18.58 15.68
CA TYR A 26 -17.49 18.62 16.66
C TYR A 26 -18.83 18.99 16.03
N VAL A 27 -19.90 18.45 16.60
CA VAL A 27 -21.29 18.85 16.33
C VAL A 27 -21.95 19.32 17.62
N THR A 28 -22.90 20.24 17.51
CA THR A 28 -23.67 20.72 18.66
C THR A 28 -24.55 19.60 19.21
N ALA A 29 -24.38 19.27 20.49
CA ALA A 29 -25.14 18.23 21.16
C ALA A 29 -26.18 18.87 22.08
N GLY A 30 -27.47 18.65 21.80
CA GLY A 30 -28.55 19.15 22.66
C GLY A 30 -28.90 20.64 22.50
N SER A 31 -29.74 21.14 23.40
CA SER A 31 -30.33 22.49 23.36
C SER A 31 -29.59 23.53 24.19
N VAL A 32 -28.49 23.15 24.85
CA VAL A 32 -27.69 24.04 25.69
C VAL A 32 -26.55 24.61 24.87
N ALA A 33 -26.40 25.94 24.85
CA ALA A 33 -25.22 26.58 24.30
C ALA A 33 -23.97 25.99 24.98
N PHE A 34 -22.94 25.66 24.20
CA PHE A 34 -21.67 25.05 24.63
C PHE A 34 -21.68 23.53 24.93
N SER A 35 -22.72 22.80 24.56
CA SER A 35 -22.65 21.32 24.55
C SER A 35 -22.26 20.81 23.16
N TYR A 36 -21.15 20.08 23.09
CA TYR A 36 -20.56 19.57 21.87
C TYR A 36 -20.31 18.06 22.00
N SER A 37 -20.53 17.34 20.91
CA SER A 37 -20.11 15.94 20.78
C SER A 37 -19.14 15.81 19.62
N ASP A 38 -18.14 14.95 19.81
CA ASP A 38 -17.20 14.56 18.77
C ASP A 38 -17.93 13.93 17.58
N VAL A 39 -17.46 14.25 16.38
CA VAL A 39 -17.93 13.61 15.15
C VAL A 39 -17.09 12.37 14.94
N ASP A 40 -17.72 11.20 14.98
CA ASP A 40 -17.04 9.97 14.60
C ASP A 40 -16.93 9.90 13.06
N GLU A 41 -15.84 10.45 12.50
CA GLU A 41 -15.63 10.46 11.05
C GLU A 41 -15.51 9.05 10.48
N CYS A 42 -14.95 8.13 11.26
CA CYS A 42 -14.83 6.72 10.87
C CYS A 42 -16.19 6.05 10.71
N LYS A 43 -17.21 6.43 11.49
CA LYS A 43 -18.57 5.91 11.28
C LYS A 43 -19.33 6.69 10.21
N ARG A 44 -19.09 8.00 10.09
CA ARG A 44 -19.89 8.88 9.24
C ARG A 44 -19.46 8.92 7.78
N PHE A 45 -18.16 8.76 7.52
CA PHE A 45 -17.57 8.90 6.18
C PHE A 45 -16.92 7.61 5.65
N HIS A 46 -16.98 6.51 6.41
CA HIS A 46 -16.53 5.20 5.92
C HIS A 46 -17.40 4.72 4.73
N PRO A 47 -16.80 4.10 3.69
CA PRO A 47 -15.39 3.69 3.56
C PRO A 47 -14.47 4.70 2.88
N GLU A 48 -14.97 5.88 2.50
CA GLU A 48 -14.17 6.88 1.77
C GLU A 48 -13.12 7.56 2.64
N VAL A 49 -13.32 7.54 3.97
CA VAL A 49 -12.34 8.03 4.93
C VAL A 49 -11.18 7.04 5.09
N CYS A 50 -9.93 7.52 5.06
CA CYS A 50 -8.72 6.70 5.16
C CYS A 50 -8.61 5.61 4.09
N LYS A 51 -8.75 5.95 2.80
CA LYS A 51 -8.43 5.03 1.70
C LYS A 51 -7.04 4.43 1.93
N ASN A 52 -6.89 3.12 1.71
CA ASN A 52 -5.64 2.37 1.91
C ASN A 52 -5.14 2.33 3.37
N GLY A 53 -6.04 2.49 4.34
CA GLY A 53 -5.71 2.36 5.76
C GLY A 53 -6.92 2.03 6.64
N VAL A 54 -6.68 2.05 7.95
CA VAL A 54 -7.68 1.85 9.00
C VAL A 54 -7.96 3.19 9.67
N CYS A 55 -9.23 3.61 9.64
CA CYS A 55 -9.67 4.81 10.35
C CYS A 55 -9.82 4.53 11.85
N VAL A 56 -9.25 5.42 12.66
CA VAL A 56 -9.44 5.44 14.11
C VAL A 56 -9.94 6.82 14.53
N ASN A 57 -11.08 6.85 15.20
CA ASN A 57 -11.66 8.07 15.72
C ASN A 57 -10.78 8.62 16.84
N ASN A 58 -10.40 9.89 16.77
CA ASN A 58 -9.43 10.53 17.66
C ASN A 58 -9.83 11.98 17.96
N ILE A 59 -10.31 12.25 19.17
CA ILE A 59 -10.86 13.56 19.54
C ILE A 59 -9.76 14.63 19.70
N PRO A 60 -9.84 15.79 19.01
CA PRO A 60 -10.79 16.12 17.95
C PRO A 60 -10.45 15.48 16.60
N GLY A 61 -11.43 14.86 15.94
CA GLY A 61 -11.32 14.32 14.58
C GLY A 61 -10.96 12.83 14.49
N TYR A 62 -10.14 12.46 13.50
CA TYR A 62 -9.72 11.08 13.25
C TYR A 62 -8.25 10.98 12.83
N ARG A 63 -7.71 9.76 12.85
CA ARG A 63 -6.40 9.40 12.32
C ARG A 63 -6.52 8.17 11.44
N CYS A 64 -5.76 8.15 10.34
CA CYS A 64 -5.56 6.96 9.52
C CYS A 64 -4.29 6.22 9.94
N TYR A 65 -4.40 4.92 10.15
CA TYR A 65 -3.26 4.02 10.20
C TYR A 65 -3.12 3.35 8.84
N CYS A 66 -2.07 3.68 8.11
CA CYS A 66 -1.90 3.25 6.73
C CYS A 66 -1.52 1.76 6.66
N SER A 67 -2.05 1.08 5.65
CA SER A 67 -1.64 -0.28 5.30
C SER A 67 -0.19 -0.29 4.83
N SER A 68 0.43 -1.48 4.78
CA SER A 68 1.78 -1.61 4.22
C SER A 68 1.84 -1.08 2.78
N GLY A 69 2.91 -0.38 2.43
CA GLY A 69 3.07 0.28 1.12
C GLY A 69 2.44 1.68 1.05
N PHE A 70 1.87 2.18 2.15
CA PHE A 70 1.26 3.51 2.19
C PHE A 70 1.78 4.34 3.36
N VAL A 71 1.81 5.65 3.19
CA VAL A 71 2.22 6.64 4.19
C VAL A 71 1.15 7.70 4.41
N TYR A 72 1.06 8.21 5.64
CA TYR A 72 0.04 9.18 6.00
C TYR A 72 0.39 10.58 5.51
N ASN A 73 -0.46 11.15 4.65
CA ASN A 73 -0.35 12.53 4.21
C ASN A 73 -1.22 13.43 5.10
N SER A 74 -0.59 14.26 5.93
CA SER A 74 -1.29 15.16 6.85
C SER A 74 -2.05 16.31 6.18
N ALA A 75 -1.68 16.69 4.94
CA ALA A 75 -2.35 17.76 4.20
C ALA A 75 -3.65 17.25 3.56
N LEU A 76 -3.64 16.01 3.06
CA LEU A 76 -4.78 15.35 2.43
C LEU A 76 -5.64 14.54 3.43
N LEU A 77 -5.10 14.28 4.63
CA LEU A 77 -5.71 13.44 5.68
C LEU A 77 -6.06 12.03 5.19
N GLU A 78 -5.19 11.46 4.37
CA GLU A 78 -5.35 10.14 3.77
C GLU A 78 -4.02 9.37 3.71
N CYS A 79 -4.09 8.07 3.42
CA CYS A 79 -2.93 7.24 3.17
C CYS A 79 -2.63 7.23 1.67
N ILE A 80 -1.49 7.80 1.31
CA ILE A 80 -1.02 7.83 -0.07
C ILE A 80 0.02 6.74 -0.27
N ASP A 81 0.12 6.31 -1.52
CA ASP A 81 1.12 5.34 -1.96
C ASP A 81 2.54 5.82 -1.59
N TYR A 82 3.34 4.92 -1.04
CA TYR A 82 4.74 5.20 -0.75
C TYR A 82 5.59 4.71 -1.92
N ASP A 83 6.13 5.64 -2.69
CA ASP A 83 6.93 5.29 -3.87
C ASP A 83 8.32 4.77 -3.45
N GLU A 84 8.46 3.45 -3.38
CA GLU A 84 9.74 2.83 -3.04
C GLU A 84 10.82 3.02 -4.11
N CYS A 85 10.46 3.44 -5.34
CA CYS A 85 11.43 3.65 -6.41
C CYS A 85 12.29 4.92 -6.22
N GLU A 86 11.84 5.85 -5.36
CA GLU A 86 12.62 7.05 -5.00
C GLU A 86 13.83 6.73 -4.11
N GLU A 87 13.93 5.52 -3.54
CA GLU A 87 15.02 5.09 -2.65
C GLU A 87 16.04 4.11 -3.29
N GLU A 88 16.10 4.04 -4.63
CA GLU A 88 16.95 3.07 -5.37
C GLU A 88 16.71 1.60 -4.98
N SER A 89 15.44 1.17 -4.98
CA SER A 89 15.04 -0.17 -4.52
C SER A 89 15.41 -1.36 -5.43
N CYS A 90 15.96 -1.11 -6.62
CA CYS A 90 16.34 -2.13 -7.60
C CYS A 90 17.83 -2.04 -7.98
N VAL A 91 18.53 -3.17 -8.02
CA VAL A 91 19.94 -3.27 -8.43
C VAL A 91 20.02 -3.74 -9.87
N ASP A 92 20.68 -2.97 -10.74
CA ASP A 92 20.85 -3.26 -12.17
C ASP A 92 19.55 -3.46 -12.96
N GLY A 93 18.43 -2.94 -12.44
CA GLY A 93 17.09 -3.06 -13.01
C GLY A 93 16.33 -1.74 -13.03
N VAL A 94 15.16 -1.75 -13.68
CA VAL A 94 14.23 -0.63 -13.69
C VAL A 94 13.16 -0.85 -12.64
N CYS A 95 13.06 0.06 -11.68
CA CYS A 95 11.99 0.06 -10.67
C CYS A 95 10.68 0.55 -11.30
N VAL A 96 9.59 -0.15 -10.98
CA VAL A 96 8.23 0.22 -11.37
C VAL A 96 7.36 0.29 -10.12
N ASN A 97 6.94 1.51 -9.76
CA ASN A 97 6.04 1.74 -8.64
C ASN A 97 4.60 1.31 -8.99
N THR A 98 3.88 0.78 -8.00
CA THR A 98 2.50 0.30 -8.11
C THR A 98 1.72 0.67 -6.84
N GLU A 99 0.39 0.75 -6.89
CA GLU A 99 -0.38 1.12 -5.68
C GLU A 99 -0.18 0.08 -4.56
N GLY A 100 0.51 0.48 -3.50
CA GLY A 100 0.86 -0.28 -2.30
C GLY A 100 2.12 -1.13 -2.40
N SER A 101 2.90 -1.04 -3.49
CA SER A 101 4.12 -1.84 -3.68
C SER A 101 4.96 -1.37 -4.87
N PHE A 102 6.03 -2.09 -5.17
CA PHE A 102 6.80 -1.89 -6.40
C PHE A 102 7.31 -3.24 -6.91
N TYR A 103 7.79 -3.25 -8.15
CA TYR A 103 8.55 -4.38 -8.65
C TYR A 103 9.72 -3.92 -9.51
N CYS A 104 10.76 -4.74 -9.55
CA CYS A 104 11.91 -4.52 -10.42
C CYS A 104 11.70 -5.25 -11.75
N SER A 105 12.09 -4.63 -12.85
CA SER A 105 12.12 -5.26 -14.17
C SER A 105 13.54 -5.27 -14.73
N CYS A 106 13.95 -6.41 -15.27
CA CYS A 106 15.28 -6.59 -15.82
C CYS A 106 15.26 -6.48 -17.36
N PRO A 107 16.18 -5.70 -17.96
CA PRO A 107 16.37 -5.73 -19.39
C PRO A 107 16.97 -7.08 -19.82
N PRO A 108 16.49 -7.70 -20.91
CA PRO A 108 17.11 -8.93 -21.42
C PRO A 108 18.60 -8.75 -21.74
N PRO A 109 19.48 -9.73 -21.44
CA PRO A 109 19.20 -11.10 -20.98
C PRO A 109 19.23 -11.30 -19.45
N LEU A 110 19.15 -10.22 -18.67
CA LEU A 110 19.17 -10.31 -17.20
C LEU A 110 17.82 -10.79 -16.67
N VAL A 111 17.86 -11.41 -15.50
CA VAL A 111 16.70 -11.95 -14.78
C VAL A 111 16.76 -11.55 -13.32
N LEU A 112 15.62 -11.48 -12.65
CA LEU A 112 15.57 -11.20 -11.22
C LEU A 112 16.19 -12.36 -10.43
N ASP A 113 16.92 -12.02 -9.38
CA ASP A 113 17.40 -12.95 -8.37
C ASP A 113 16.29 -13.39 -7.40
N ASP A 114 16.64 -14.25 -6.43
CA ASP A 114 15.70 -14.74 -5.42
C ASP A 114 15.16 -13.62 -4.51
N THR A 115 15.89 -12.51 -4.39
CA THR A 115 15.42 -11.33 -3.63
C THR A 115 14.39 -10.50 -4.38
N GLN A 116 14.19 -10.77 -5.68
CA GLN A 116 13.33 -9.99 -6.59
C GLN A 116 13.73 -8.51 -6.70
N ARG A 117 14.99 -8.20 -6.38
CA ARG A 117 15.49 -6.82 -6.35
C ARG A 117 16.74 -6.61 -7.17
N ALA A 118 17.48 -7.67 -7.51
CA ALA A 118 18.70 -7.56 -8.31
C ALA A 118 18.55 -8.26 -9.67
N CYS A 119 19.01 -7.60 -10.71
CA CYS A 119 19.09 -8.17 -12.05
C CYS A 119 20.44 -8.85 -12.25
N VAL A 120 20.42 -10.17 -12.36
CA VAL A 120 21.61 -11.00 -12.53
C VAL A 120 21.60 -11.70 -13.88
N ASN A 121 22.78 -12.10 -14.36
CA ASN A 121 22.85 -12.91 -15.57
C ASN A 121 22.24 -14.29 -15.29
N ALA A 122 21.39 -14.78 -16.19
CA ALA A 122 20.78 -16.11 -16.06
C ALA A 122 21.84 -17.23 -15.97
N SER A 123 23.08 -17.01 -16.42
CA SER A 123 24.20 -17.94 -16.23
C SER A 123 24.73 -18.01 -14.80
N HIS A 124 24.44 -17.00 -13.96
CA HIS A 124 24.78 -16.97 -12.53
C HIS A 124 23.66 -17.48 -11.64
N LEU A 125 22.44 -17.59 -12.18
CA LEU A 125 21.43 -18.50 -11.65
C LEU A 125 21.79 -19.92 -12.12
N THR A 126 22.93 -20.43 -11.67
CA THR A 126 23.13 -21.88 -11.65
C THR A 126 22.07 -22.44 -10.70
N MET A 127 20.87 -22.65 -11.23
CA MET A 127 20.00 -23.72 -10.77
C MET A 127 20.90 -24.93 -10.70
N ASP A 128 21.13 -25.40 -9.49
CA ASP A 128 21.65 -26.73 -9.24
C ASP A 128 20.94 -27.67 -10.22
N GLU A 129 21.66 -28.17 -11.24
CA GLU A 129 21.04 -28.90 -12.34
C GLU A 129 20.39 -30.22 -11.89
N ASN A 130 20.33 -30.54 -10.59
CA ASN A 130 19.80 -31.82 -10.11
C ASN A 130 18.99 -31.85 -8.80
N LEU A 131 18.64 -30.75 -8.13
CA LEU A 131 18.03 -30.88 -6.78
C LEU A 131 16.51 -30.64 -6.62
N SER A 132 15.80 -30.07 -7.59
CA SER A 132 14.39 -29.69 -7.41
C SER A 132 13.37 -30.52 -8.20
N VAL A 133 13.82 -31.55 -8.91
CA VAL A 133 12.97 -32.43 -9.73
C VAL A 133 12.99 -33.85 -9.18
N CYS A 134 11.85 -34.34 -8.71
CA CYS A 134 11.67 -35.76 -8.41
C CYS A 134 11.63 -36.56 -9.73
N TRP A 135 12.22 -37.76 -9.76
CA TRP A 135 12.27 -38.60 -10.97
C TRP A 135 11.50 -39.91 -10.77
N GLN A 136 10.82 -40.38 -11.81
CA GLN A 136 9.97 -41.58 -11.74
C GLN A 136 10.75 -42.89 -11.63
N HIS A 137 11.93 -42.96 -12.27
CA HIS A 137 12.75 -44.17 -12.32
C HIS A 137 14.22 -43.84 -12.57
N VAL A 138 15.08 -44.74 -12.07
CA VAL A 138 16.52 -44.74 -12.27
C VAL A 138 16.87 -45.87 -13.23
N SER A 139 17.68 -45.59 -14.26
CA SER A 139 18.12 -46.56 -15.25
C SER A 139 19.13 -47.57 -14.67
N ALA A 140 19.43 -48.64 -15.41
CA ALA A 140 20.46 -49.62 -15.03
C ALA A 140 21.86 -48.99 -14.89
N ASP A 141 22.08 -47.87 -15.56
CA ASP A 141 23.32 -47.08 -15.49
C ASP A 141 23.29 -46.02 -14.37
N LEU A 142 22.31 -46.10 -13.45
CA LEU A 142 22.12 -45.19 -12.31
C LEU A 142 21.80 -43.74 -12.67
N LEU A 143 21.22 -43.50 -13.86
CA LEU A 143 20.82 -42.16 -14.30
C LEU A 143 19.30 -41.96 -14.20
N CYS A 144 18.87 -40.76 -13.80
CA CYS A 144 17.47 -40.37 -13.75
C CYS A 144 16.97 -40.01 -15.16
N GLN A 145 15.87 -40.63 -15.64
CA GLN A 145 15.46 -40.49 -17.04
C GLN A 145 14.11 -39.80 -17.28
N SER A 146 13.16 -39.87 -16.34
CA SER A 146 11.85 -39.18 -16.47
C SER A 146 11.50 -38.32 -15.26
N PRO A 147 11.32 -36.99 -15.42
CA PRO A 147 10.95 -36.09 -14.33
C PRO A 147 9.46 -36.22 -13.99
N LEU A 148 9.12 -36.16 -12.69
CA LEU A 148 7.75 -36.05 -12.19
C LEU A 148 7.28 -34.61 -12.32
N LEU A 149 6.54 -34.33 -13.39
CA LEU A 149 5.89 -33.03 -13.59
C LEU A 149 4.96 -32.71 -12.42
N GLY A 150 5.21 -31.59 -11.74
CA GLY A 150 4.36 -31.05 -10.67
C GLY A 150 4.68 -31.50 -9.24
N ALA A 151 5.78 -32.22 -9.01
CA ALA A 151 6.26 -32.56 -7.67
C ALA A 151 7.63 -31.90 -7.40
N GLN A 152 7.66 -30.96 -6.46
CA GLN A 152 8.89 -30.37 -5.91
C GLN A 152 9.18 -30.97 -4.53
N VAL A 153 10.46 -31.13 -4.18
CA VAL A 153 10.87 -31.50 -2.82
C VAL A 153 10.85 -30.22 -1.96
N THR A 154 10.05 -30.23 -0.89
CA THR A 154 10.05 -29.18 0.15
C THR A 154 11.22 -29.30 1.09
#